data_AF-A0A6U4ESQ5-F1
#
_entry.id   AF-A0A6U4ESQ5-F1
#
_cell.length_a   1.000
_cell.length_b   1.000
_cell.length_c   1.000
_cell.angle_alpha   90.00
_cell.angle_beta   90.00
_cell.angle_gamma   90.00
#
_symmetry.space_group_name_H-M   'P 1'
#
loop_
_entity.id
_entity.type
_entity.pdbx_description
1 polymer ?
#
loop_
_entity_poly.entity_id
_entity_poly.type
_entity_poly.pdbx_seq_one_letter_code
_entity_poly.pdbx_strand_id
1 'polypeptide(L)'
;MASFAADTAEAAAATAVPVEPPVEVKVFEVNSRVRAHWRGLKALYGAVVTARHEVETHDLLAHGPSYVYDLLYDEGDEEFGVSPSIMFTETESLVQTVNQRKEVKKNPKLNPRTASANAIRRFLKSVKLPRHAVHEAVFPRERMDDIFEKIQAAFDPHVFSTVNYTDWKISSYAECFQKTNPQPPENPAMLEALMPLLEKADEILIAEHCRRHREYHRDQLNFKRMHSFVTRYLPNPADCGLPLHIDGVSVEGSIIMGLPTPEPFNGGGVSVWDDAKIKTDVPNVEEVFYPMNPGDTMYLDKMVWHQANDITAGQRWALVIFYKIRPKEEVLQAEQARAAQEEQGQHGEETSEAQSPAEQPEQPEQPETEDAEGSA
;
A
#
# COMPACT_ATOMS: atom_id res chain seq x y z
N MET A 1 16.96 83.97 -10.18
CA MET A 1 16.75 83.41 -8.83
C MET A 1 16.93 81.90 -8.97
N ALA A 2 18.13 81.37 -8.71
CA ALA A 2 18.57 80.80 -7.41
C ALA A 2 17.63 79.64 -6.98
N SER A 3 18.06 78.37 -6.92
CA SER A 3 19.01 77.78 -5.96
C SER A 3 19.29 76.31 -6.38
N PHE A 4 20.54 75.87 -6.62
CA PHE A 4 21.44 75.05 -5.74
C PHE A 4 20.73 73.88 -5.01
N ALA A 5 21.01 72.60 -5.32
CA ALA A 5 22.09 71.69 -4.80
C ALA A 5 21.37 70.44 -4.21
N ALA A 6 21.84 69.20 -4.14
CA ALA A 6 23.06 68.45 -4.45
C ALA A 6 22.70 66.94 -4.42
N ASP A 7 23.62 66.07 -4.91
CA ASP A 7 23.97 64.71 -4.44
C ASP A 7 22.86 63.65 -4.20
N THR A 8 22.98 62.36 -4.55
CA THR A 8 24.14 61.45 -4.55
C THR A 8 23.90 60.31 -5.54
N ALA A 9 24.97 59.84 -6.18
CA ALA A 9 25.00 58.60 -6.93
C ALA A 9 25.34 57.42 -6.00
N GLU A 10 24.57 56.33 -6.07
CA GLU A 10 25.00 55.02 -5.58
C GLU A 10 24.66 53.96 -6.63
N ALA A 11 25.70 53.47 -7.29
CA ALA A 11 25.61 52.46 -8.34
C ALA A 11 25.50 51.07 -7.71
N ALA A 12 24.31 50.48 -7.78
CA ALA A 12 24.13 49.06 -7.49
C ALA A 12 24.64 48.24 -8.69
N ALA A 13 25.83 47.65 -8.55
CA ALA A 13 26.34 46.66 -9.47
C ALA A 13 25.48 45.39 -9.38
N ALA A 14 24.59 45.19 -10.35
CA ALA A 14 23.83 43.96 -10.49
C ALA A 14 24.77 42.82 -10.89
N THR A 15 25.09 41.96 -9.93
CA THR A 15 25.81 40.71 -10.16
C THR A 15 24.92 39.79 -11.00
N ALA A 16 25.23 39.65 -12.28
CA ALA A 16 24.56 38.71 -13.17
C ALA A 16 24.75 37.28 -12.64
N VAL A 17 23.64 36.64 -12.26
CA VAL A 17 23.62 35.21 -11.90
C VAL A 17 23.99 34.44 -13.17
N PRO A 18 25.00 33.54 -13.14
CA PRO A 18 25.35 32.73 -14.29
C PRO A 18 24.15 31.84 -14.63
N VAL A 19 23.55 32.08 -15.80
CA VAL A 19 22.53 31.20 -16.36
C VAL A 19 23.22 29.88 -16.70
N GLU A 20 22.98 28.85 -15.90
CA GLU A 20 23.49 27.52 -16.19
C GLU A 20 22.90 27.01 -17.51
N PRO A 21 23.68 26.30 -18.35
CA PRO A 21 23.18 25.76 -19.60
C PRO A 21 22.04 24.76 -19.31
N PRO A 22 20.98 24.74 -20.12
CA PRO A 22 19.88 23.81 -19.94
C PRO A 22 20.40 22.37 -19.97
N VAL A 23 20.00 21.58 -18.98
CA VAL A 23 20.28 20.14 -18.93
C VAL A 23 19.53 19.48 -20.09
N GLU A 24 20.28 18.84 -20.99
CA GLU A 24 19.71 18.13 -22.14
C GLU A 24 18.99 16.85 -21.67
N VAL A 25 17.67 16.94 -21.55
CA VAL A 25 16.80 15.78 -21.31
C VAL A 25 16.55 15.08 -22.63
N LYS A 26 16.92 13.80 -22.74
CA LYS A 26 16.68 13.01 -23.94
C LYS A 26 15.71 11.88 -23.64
N VAL A 27 14.55 11.93 -24.30
CA VAL A 27 13.51 10.91 -24.22
C VAL A 27 13.78 9.86 -25.30
N PHE A 28 13.78 8.59 -24.93
CA PHE A 28 13.91 7.49 -25.88
C PHE A 28 12.52 7.01 -26.33
N GLU A 29 12.37 6.68 -27.61
CA GLU A 29 11.13 6.12 -28.12
C GLU A 29 10.94 4.69 -27.62
N VAL A 30 9.68 4.32 -27.36
CA VAL A 30 9.29 2.95 -27.04
C VAL A 30 9.81 2.01 -28.15
N ASN A 31 10.53 0.94 -27.76
CA ASN A 31 11.25 -0.01 -28.63
C ASN A 31 12.64 0.41 -29.15
N SER A 32 13.20 1.52 -28.68
CA SER A 32 14.60 1.87 -28.97
C SER A 32 15.57 0.80 -28.43
N ARG A 33 16.48 0.31 -29.29
CA ARG A 33 17.55 -0.61 -28.85
C ARG A 33 18.70 0.17 -28.22
N VAL A 34 18.88 -0.01 -26.92
CA VAL A 34 19.99 0.59 -26.14
C VAL A 34 21.04 -0.47 -25.82
N ARG A 35 22.33 -0.15 -26.00
CA ARG A 35 23.40 -1.02 -25.52
C ARG A 35 23.72 -0.65 -24.08
N ALA A 36 23.41 -1.54 -23.14
CA ALA A 36 23.72 -1.40 -21.73
C ALA A 36 25.00 -2.17 -21.36
N HIS A 37 25.99 -1.50 -20.77
CA HIS A 37 27.08 -2.18 -20.05
C HIS A 37 26.74 -2.26 -18.57
N TRP A 38 26.35 -3.45 -18.14
CA TRP A 38 26.00 -3.76 -16.76
C TRP A 38 27.25 -3.94 -15.90
N ARG A 39 27.30 -3.29 -14.73
CA ARG A 39 28.28 -3.60 -13.68
C ARG A 39 27.55 -3.98 -12.40
N GLY A 40 27.78 -5.20 -11.91
CA GLY A 40 27.21 -5.66 -10.66
C GLY A 40 27.78 -4.89 -9.47
N LEU A 41 26.92 -4.19 -8.73
CA LEU A 41 27.23 -3.57 -7.44
C LEU A 41 26.35 -4.20 -6.36
N LYS A 42 26.54 -5.50 -6.11
CA LYS A 42 25.88 -6.31 -5.08
C LYS A 42 24.34 -6.35 -5.16
N ALA A 43 23.64 -5.22 -4.93
CA ALA A 43 22.17 -5.09 -4.87
C ALA A 43 21.61 -3.99 -5.79
N LEU A 44 22.45 -3.39 -6.64
CA LEU A 44 22.04 -2.41 -7.65
C LEU A 44 22.77 -2.74 -8.96
N TYR A 45 22.05 -2.73 -10.07
CA TYR A 45 22.67 -2.77 -11.39
C TYR A 45 22.75 -1.34 -11.94
N GLY A 46 23.97 -0.93 -12.32
CA GLY A 46 24.19 0.27 -13.12
C GLY A 46 24.37 -0.14 -14.58
N ALA A 47 23.59 0.45 -15.49
CA ALA A 47 23.74 0.27 -16.93
C ALA A 47 24.23 1.55 -17.60
N VAL A 48 25.36 1.49 -18.31
CA VAL A 48 25.77 2.56 -19.23
C VAL A 48 25.03 2.35 -20.55
N VAL A 49 24.10 3.23 -20.88
CA VAL A 49 23.35 3.20 -22.13
C VAL A 49 24.07 3.98 -23.22
N THR A 50 24.45 3.31 -24.31
CA THR A 50 24.89 3.96 -25.55
C THR A 50 23.78 3.87 -26.59
N ALA A 51 23.28 5.01 -27.05
CA ALA A 51 22.37 5.07 -28.20
C ALA A 51 23.13 4.61 -29.46
N ARG A 52 22.59 3.60 -30.15
CA ARG A 52 23.13 3.16 -31.45
C ARG A 52 22.31 3.84 -32.53
N HIS A 53 22.91 4.78 -33.26
CA HIS A 53 22.36 5.14 -34.57
C HIS A 53 22.70 3.99 -35.53
N GLU A 54 21.68 3.33 -36.08
CA GLU A 54 21.86 2.57 -37.32
C GLU A 54 22.14 3.58 -38.43
N VAL A 55 23.40 3.90 -38.64
CA VAL A 55 23.86 4.46 -39.91
C VAL A 55 24.31 3.27 -40.73
N GLU A 56 23.55 2.91 -41.75
CA GLU A 56 23.99 2.01 -42.82
C GLU A 56 25.09 2.69 -43.64
N THR A 57 26.28 2.87 -43.07
CA THR A 57 27.46 3.27 -43.85
C THR A 57 28.71 2.61 -43.29
N HIS A 58 29.43 1.95 -44.20
CA HIS A 58 30.67 1.21 -44.01
C HIS A 58 31.90 2.09 -43.65
N ASP A 59 31.73 3.17 -42.87
CA ASP A 59 32.83 4.05 -42.47
C ASP A 59 33.19 3.88 -40.99
N LEU A 60 34.31 3.20 -40.74
CA LEU A 60 34.79 2.73 -39.44
C LEU A 60 35.40 3.83 -38.54
N LEU A 61 35.16 5.13 -38.78
CA LEU A 61 35.83 6.20 -38.04
C LEU A 61 34.95 7.35 -37.53
N ALA A 62 33.63 7.31 -37.74
CA ALA A 62 32.72 8.32 -37.18
C ALA A 62 32.18 7.87 -35.80
N HIS A 63 32.97 8.05 -34.74
CA HIS A 63 32.44 7.94 -33.38
C HIS A 63 31.56 9.15 -33.08
N GLY A 64 30.24 8.98 -33.15
CA GLY A 64 29.28 9.93 -32.59
C GLY A 64 29.49 10.11 -31.07
N PRO A 65 29.01 11.22 -30.49
CA PRO A 65 29.19 11.51 -29.08
C PRO A 65 28.61 10.37 -28.21
N SER A 66 29.46 9.80 -27.35
CA SER A 66 29.03 8.85 -26.33
C SER A 66 28.63 9.60 -25.07
N TYR A 67 27.41 9.35 -24.61
CA TYR A 67 26.87 9.90 -23.38
C TYR A 67 26.80 8.79 -22.32
N VAL A 68 27.02 9.16 -21.07
CA VAL A 68 26.99 8.23 -19.93
C VAL A 68 25.81 8.60 -19.06
N TYR A 69 24.89 7.66 -18.87
CA TYR A 69 23.75 7.78 -17.96
C TYR A 69 23.84 6.68 -16.92
N ASP A 70 23.46 6.98 -15.67
CA ASP A 70 23.34 6.00 -14.59
C ASP A 70 21.88 5.54 -14.50
N LEU A 71 21.59 4.30 -14.90
CA LEU A 71 20.30 3.65 -14.61
C LEU A 71 20.39 2.89 -13.28
N LEU A 72 19.37 3.01 -12.42
CA LEU A 72 19.28 2.32 -11.13
C LEU A 72 18.22 1.22 -11.23
N TYR A 73 18.62 -0.03 -11.00
CA TYR A 73 17.74 -1.21 -10.92
C TYR A 73 17.79 -1.81 -9.51
N ASP A 74 16.69 -2.42 -9.06
CA ASP A 74 16.61 -3.21 -7.82
C ASP A 74 16.60 -4.73 -8.14
N GLU A 75 16.98 -5.58 -7.19
CA GLU A 75 17.09 -7.04 -7.33
C GLU A 75 15.74 -7.79 -7.52
N GLY A 76 14.65 -7.07 -7.81
CA GLY A 76 13.31 -7.61 -8.10
C GLY A 76 12.74 -7.25 -9.47
N ASP A 77 13.46 -6.49 -10.29
CA ASP A 77 13.02 -6.13 -11.65
C ASP A 77 13.29 -7.32 -12.59
N GLU A 78 12.29 -8.19 -12.83
CA GLU A 78 12.41 -9.22 -13.86
C GLU A 78 12.48 -8.59 -15.27
N GLU A 79 13.07 -9.35 -16.21
CA GLU A 79 13.62 -9.03 -17.54
C GLU A 79 12.74 -8.21 -18.53
N PHE A 80 11.54 -7.79 -18.14
CA PHE A 80 10.55 -7.12 -18.98
C PHE A 80 10.20 -5.70 -18.53
N GLY A 81 11.22 -4.86 -18.39
CA GLY A 81 11.08 -3.40 -18.53
C GLY A 81 10.40 -2.66 -17.38
N VAL A 82 10.90 -1.44 -17.14
CA VAL A 82 10.29 -0.48 -16.22
C VAL A 82 8.96 -0.01 -16.81
N SER A 83 7.88 -0.06 -16.03
CA SER A 83 6.63 0.62 -16.40
C SER A 83 6.91 2.13 -16.59
N PRO A 84 6.46 2.78 -17.68
CA PRO A 84 6.68 4.21 -17.93
C PRO A 84 6.24 5.13 -16.78
N SER A 85 5.38 4.66 -15.88
CA SER A 85 4.90 5.36 -14.70
C SER A 85 5.96 5.55 -13.59
N ILE A 86 7.12 4.90 -13.67
CA ILE A 86 8.22 5.04 -12.69
C ILE A 86 9.39 5.86 -13.29
N MET A 87 9.07 6.99 -13.92
CA MET A 87 10.06 8.02 -14.21
C MET A 87 9.83 9.21 -13.29
N PHE A 88 10.65 9.31 -12.24
CA PHE A 88 10.68 10.50 -11.38
C PHE A 88 11.23 11.68 -12.18
N THR A 89 10.39 12.67 -12.43
CA THR A 89 10.83 14.02 -12.77
C THR A 89 11.13 14.74 -11.48
N GLU A 90 12.40 14.97 -11.12
CA GLU A 90 12.69 16.07 -10.20
C GLU A 90 14.12 16.62 -10.26
N THR A 91 14.14 17.92 -10.51
CA THR A 91 15.25 18.77 -10.96
C THR A 91 16.14 19.29 -9.82
N GLU A 92 15.86 18.95 -8.56
CA GLU A 92 16.58 19.52 -7.41
C GLU A 92 17.60 18.56 -6.76
N SER A 93 17.44 17.24 -6.95
CA SER A 93 18.26 16.20 -6.31
C SER A 93 19.68 16.08 -6.89
N LEU A 94 19.84 16.31 -8.20
CA LEU A 94 21.15 16.20 -8.86
C LEU A 94 22.14 17.29 -8.43
N VAL A 95 21.63 18.49 -8.10
CA VAL A 95 22.43 19.66 -7.74
C VAL A 95 23.18 19.45 -6.41
N GLN A 96 22.56 18.79 -5.43
CA GLN A 96 23.22 18.48 -4.15
C GLN A 96 24.33 17.43 -4.33
N THR A 97 24.11 16.44 -5.20
CA THR A 97 25.07 15.35 -5.45
C THR A 97 26.34 15.85 -6.18
N VAL A 98 26.19 16.81 -7.09
CA VAL A 98 27.32 17.44 -7.80
C VAL A 98 28.14 18.35 -6.89
N ASN A 99 27.50 19.08 -5.98
CA ASN A 99 28.20 19.95 -5.03
C ASN A 99 28.97 19.15 -3.96
N GLN A 100 28.44 18.02 -3.49
CA GLN A 100 29.18 17.13 -2.59
C GLN A 100 30.43 16.53 -3.26
N ARG A 101 30.39 16.19 -4.55
CA ARG A 101 31.58 15.69 -5.29
C ARG A 101 32.71 16.71 -5.39
N LYS A 102 32.41 18.02 -5.35
CA LYS A 102 33.44 19.07 -5.35
C LYS A 102 34.15 19.21 -3.99
N GLU A 103 33.47 18.93 -2.87
CA GLU A 103 34.09 18.97 -1.54
C GLU A 103 34.95 17.74 -1.21
N VAL A 104 34.57 16.54 -1.68
CA VAL A 104 35.32 15.30 -1.40
C VAL A 104 36.73 15.30 -1.99
N LYS A 105 37.05 16.14 -2.99
CA LYS A 105 38.41 16.30 -3.53
C LYS A 105 39.44 16.86 -2.52
N LYS A 106 39.00 17.36 -1.36
CA LYS A 106 39.91 17.86 -0.31
C LYS A 106 40.36 16.81 0.71
N ASN A 107 39.87 15.57 0.64
CA ASN A 107 40.26 14.51 1.59
C ASN A 107 40.50 13.16 0.88
N PRO A 108 41.76 12.83 0.50
CA PRO A 108 42.07 11.64 -0.31
C PRO A 108 41.99 10.29 0.45
N LYS A 109 41.50 10.27 1.68
CA LYS A 109 41.46 9.06 2.53
C LYS A 109 40.11 8.32 2.55
N LEU A 110 39.04 8.88 2.01
CA LEU A 110 37.79 8.12 1.81
C LEU A 110 37.71 7.66 0.35
N ASN A 111 37.61 6.36 0.15
CA ASN A 111 37.29 5.79 -1.15
C ASN A 111 35.90 6.34 -1.57
N PRO A 112 35.81 7.23 -2.57
CA PRO A 112 34.58 7.95 -2.89
C PRO A 112 33.45 7.00 -3.31
N ARG A 113 33.79 5.77 -3.72
CA ARG A 113 32.83 4.73 -4.10
C ARG A 113 32.02 4.17 -2.93
N THR A 114 32.63 3.93 -1.76
CA THR A 114 31.90 3.40 -0.60
C THR A 114 31.11 4.49 0.15
N ALA A 115 31.59 5.73 0.14
CA ALA A 115 30.83 6.87 0.63
C ALA A 115 29.54 7.09 -0.18
N SER A 116 29.63 6.96 -1.52
CA SER A 116 28.48 7.12 -2.42
C SER A 116 27.42 6.02 -2.23
N ALA A 117 27.82 4.75 -2.11
CA ALA A 117 26.86 3.65 -1.93
C ALA A 117 26.11 3.73 -0.58
N ASN A 118 26.81 4.09 0.50
CA ASN A 118 26.16 4.28 1.81
C ASN A 118 25.23 5.50 1.84
N ALA A 119 25.58 6.59 1.15
CA ALA A 119 24.74 7.75 1.00
C ALA A 119 23.45 7.42 0.22
N ILE A 120 23.58 6.70 -0.91
CA ILE A 120 22.43 6.22 -1.70
C ILE A 120 21.55 5.29 -0.86
N ARG A 121 22.14 4.34 -0.13
CA ARG A 121 21.36 3.44 0.75
C ARG A 121 20.63 4.20 1.86
N ARG A 122 21.23 5.24 2.45
CA ARG A 122 20.56 6.10 3.44
C ARG A 122 19.44 6.91 2.81
N PHE A 123 19.68 7.49 1.64
CA PHE A 123 18.67 8.24 0.89
C PHE A 123 17.48 7.37 0.51
N LEU A 124 17.73 6.19 -0.07
CA LEU A 124 16.67 5.23 -0.40
C LEU A 124 15.90 4.78 0.84
N LYS A 125 16.54 4.69 2.01
CA LYS A 125 15.87 4.42 3.29
C LYS A 125 15.08 5.61 3.84
N SER A 126 15.40 6.84 3.43
CA SER A 126 14.67 8.05 3.85
C SER A 126 13.47 8.38 2.97
N VAL A 127 13.43 7.87 1.72
CA VAL A 127 12.25 8.01 0.87
C VAL A 127 11.12 7.19 1.47
N LYS A 128 10.12 7.89 2.00
CA LYS A 128 8.87 7.26 2.43
C LYS A 128 8.11 6.84 1.18
N LEU A 129 7.89 5.54 1.05
CA LEU A 129 6.98 5.02 0.05
C LEU A 129 5.53 5.27 0.52
N PRO A 130 4.60 5.59 -0.40
CA PRO A 130 3.18 5.63 -0.06
C PRO A 130 2.75 4.31 0.60
N ARG A 131 1.86 4.39 1.57
CA ARG A 131 1.27 3.23 2.26
C ARG A 131 0.05 2.68 1.52
N HIS A 132 -0.07 3.02 0.24
CA HIS A 132 -1.08 2.52 -0.67
C HIS A 132 -0.49 2.36 -2.06
N ALA A 133 -1.04 1.45 -2.85
CA ALA A 133 -0.66 1.23 -4.24
C ALA A 133 -1.86 0.73 -5.04
N VAL A 134 -1.95 1.10 -6.31
CA VAL A 134 -2.96 0.55 -7.23
C VAL A 134 -2.24 -0.17 -8.36
N HIS A 135 -2.68 -1.39 -8.61
CA HIS A 135 -2.32 -2.19 -9.77
C HIS A 135 -3.50 -2.20 -10.72
N GLU A 136 -3.32 -1.59 -11.88
CA GLU A 136 -4.37 -1.46 -12.89
C GLU A 136 -4.56 -2.78 -13.63
N ALA A 137 -5.82 -3.14 -13.90
CA ALA A 137 -6.19 -4.28 -14.74
C ALA A 137 -5.40 -5.58 -14.47
N VAL A 138 -5.24 -5.94 -13.19
CA VAL A 138 -4.51 -7.15 -12.75
C VAL A 138 -5.05 -8.41 -13.41
N PHE A 139 -6.36 -8.41 -13.70
CA PHE A 139 -7.04 -9.48 -14.40
C PHE A 139 -7.53 -9.01 -15.77
N PRO A 140 -7.35 -9.82 -16.82
CA PRO A 140 -8.03 -9.61 -18.09
C PRO A 140 -9.53 -9.55 -17.89
N ARG A 141 -10.20 -8.59 -18.55
CA ARG A 141 -11.63 -8.35 -18.38
C ARG A 141 -12.49 -9.60 -18.61
N GLU A 142 -12.18 -10.35 -19.66
CA GLU A 142 -12.89 -11.59 -20.04
C GLU A 142 -12.91 -12.61 -18.90
N ARG A 143 -11.76 -12.81 -18.24
CA ARG A 143 -11.65 -13.72 -17.10
C ARG A 143 -12.40 -13.20 -15.87
N MET A 144 -12.45 -11.88 -15.68
CA MET A 144 -13.22 -11.28 -14.59
C MET A 144 -14.72 -11.47 -14.79
N ASP A 145 -15.23 -11.35 -16.01
CA ASP A 145 -16.66 -11.49 -16.30
C ASP A 145 -17.15 -12.92 -15.95
N ASP A 146 -16.40 -13.97 -16.35
CA ASP A 146 -16.72 -15.37 -16.02
C ASP A 146 -16.73 -15.64 -14.50
N ILE A 147 -15.77 -15.07 -13.77
CA ILE A 147 -15.68 -15.18 -12.31
C ILE A 147 -16.85 -14.41 -11.68
N PHE A 148 -17.17 -13.23 -12.22
CA PHE A 148 -18.17 -12.35 -11.68
C PHE A 148 -19.59 -12.92 -11.80
N GLU A 149 -19.92 -13.63 -12.88
CA GLU A 149 -21.21 -14.33 -12.97
C GLU A 149 -21.42 -15.30 -11.80
N LYS A 150 -20.36 -16.02 -11.38
CA LYS A 150 -20.41 -16.93 -10.23
C LYS A 150 -20.52 -16.17 -8.90
N ILE A 151 -19.80 -15.07 -8.76
CA ILE A 151 -19.90 -14.18 -7.59
C ILE A 151 -21.34 -13.68 -7.45
N GLN A 152 -21.95 -13.19 -8.53
CA GLN A 152 -23.33 -12.70 -8.51
C GLN A 152 -24.32 -13.80 -8.14
N ALA A 153 -24.16 -15.01 -8.69
CA ALA A 153 -25.02 -16.14 -8.38
C ALA A 153 -24.90 -16.58 -6.91
N ALA A 154 -23.71 -16.47 -6.31
CA ALA A 154 -23.46 -16.80 -4.91
C ALA A 154 -23.74 -15.64 -3.93
N PHE A 155 -24.01 -14.43 -4.43
CA PHE A 155 -24.11 -13.23 -3.59
C PHE A 155 -25.37 -13.23 -2.74
N ASP A 156 -25.17 -13.42 -1.44
CA ASP A 156 -26.22 -13.36 -0.43
C ASP A 156 -25.86 -12.26 0.60
N PRO A 157 -26.45 -11.06 0.50
CA PRO A 157 -26.08 -9.92 1.34
C PRO A 157 -26.58 -10.12 2.78
N HIS A 158 -25.69 -9.87 3.73
CA HIS A 158 -25.99 -9.94 5.16
C HIS A 158 -26.12 -8.54 5.75
N VAL A 159 -27.06 -8.38 6.68
CA VAL A 159 -27.15 -7.15 7.48
C VAL A 159 -26.01 -7.18 8.49
N PHE A 160 -25.12 -6.21 8.38
CA PHE A 160 -24.04 -5.98 9.33
C PHE A 160 -24.28 -4.66 10.03
N SER A 161 -24.24 -4.67 11.35
CA SER A 161 -24.34 -3.46 12.17
C SER A 161 -23.10 -3.37 13.04
N THR A 162 -22.48 -2.20 13.07
CA THR A 162 -21.37 -1.87 13.97
C THR A 162 -21.68 -0.61 14.75
N VAL A 163 -20.79 -0.27 15.69
CA VAL A 163 -20.85 1.01 16.42
C VAL A 163 -20.83 2.22 15.46
N ASN A 164 -20.21 2.07 14.28
CA ASN A 164 -20.04 3.16 13.33
C ASN A 164 -21.09 3.16 12.21
N TYR A 165 -21.80 2.04 12.01
CA TYR A 165 -22.69 1.84 10.87
C TYR A 165 -23.93 1.07 11.32
N THR A 166 -25.09 1.72 11.24
CA THR A 166 -26.38 1.07 11.48
C THR A 166 -26.94 0.59 10.14
N ASP A 167 -27.37 -0.67 10.08
CA ASP A 167 -28.06 -1.24 8.91
C ASP A 167 -27.23 -1.29 7.62
N TRP A 168 -25.96 -1.69 7.68
CA TRP A 168 -25.15 -1.90 6.48
C TRP A 168 -25.55 -3.22 5.79
N LYS A 169 -26.22 -3.16 4.62
CA LYS A 169 -26.91 -4.32 4.02
C LYS A 169 -26.33 -4.79 2.68
N ILE A 170 -25.03 -4.56 2.45
CA ILE A 170 -24.44 -4.74 1.11
C ILE A 170 -23.29 -5.71 1.01
N SER A 171 -22.89 -6.38 2.09
CA SER A 171 -21.74 -7.29 2.07
C SER A 171 -22.14 -8.76 2.13
N SER A 172 -21.50 -9.60 1.32
CA SER A 172 -21.58 -11.06 1.37
C SER A 172 -20.19 -11.63 1.66
N TYR A 173 -20.05 -12.36 2.77
CA TYR A 173 -18.76 -12.87 3.26
C TYR A 173 -18.44 -14.23 2.64
N ALA A 174 -17.24 -14.37 2.07
CA ALA A 174 -16.70 -15.67 1.68
C ALA A 174 -16.06 -16.38 2.89
N GLU A 175 -15.25 -15.65 3.65
CA GLU A 175 -14.62 -16.17 4.87
C GLU A 175 -14.54 -15.09 5.96
N CYS A 176 -14.73 -15.50 7.22
CA CYS A 176 -14.65 -14.63 8.40
C CYS A 176 -14.01 -15.39 9.56
N PHE A 177 -12.75 -15.11 9.85
CA PHE A 177 -11.94 -15.86 10.83
C PHE A 177 -11.76 -15.14 12.18
N GLN A 178 -12.23 -13.90 12.32
CA GLN A 178 -12.34 -13.30 13.64
C GLN A 178 -13.66 -13.71 14.29
N LYS A 179 -13.60 -14.04 15.58
CA LYS A 179 -14.79 -14.22 16.40
C LYS A 179 -15.52 -12.87 16.52
N THR A 180 -16.36 -12.55 15.55
CA THR A 180 -17.38 -11.51 15.70
C THR A 180 -18.62 -12.16 16.30
N ASN A 181 -19.37 -11.42 17.11
CA ASN A 181 -20.63 -11.89 17.67
C ASN A 181 -21.77 -10.96 17.21
N PRO A 182 -22.68 -11.41 16.31
CA PRO A 182 -22.69 -12.71 15.64
C PRO A 182 -21.59 -12.85 14.57
N GLN A 183 -21.19 -14.09 14.29
CA GLN A 183 -20.31 -14.40 13.16
C GLN A 183 -21.15 -14.45 11.89
N PRO A 184 -20.79 -13.72 10.81
CA PRO A 184 -21.43 -13.90 9.51
C PRO A 184 -21.35 -15.37 9.10
N PRO A 185 -22.41 -15.94 8.52
CA PRO A 185 -22.33 -17.30 8.01
C PRO A 185 -21.32 -17.37 6.87
N GLU A 186 -20.57 -18.47 6.81
CA GLU A 186 -19.67 -18.74 5.70
C GLU A 186 -20.49 -19.04 4.43
N ASN A 187 -19.99 -18.59 3.27
CA ASN A 187 -20.60 -18.86 1.98
C ASN A 187 -19.60 -19.62 1.08
N PRO A 188 -19.64 -20.97 1.11
CA PRO A 188 -18.69 -21.79 0.35
C PRO A 188 -18.72 -21.53 -1.16
N ALA A 189 -19.91 -21.25 -1.72
CA ALA A 189 -20.05 -20.95 -3.14
C ALA A 189 -19.38 -19.63 -3.52
N MET A 190 -19.49 -18.62 -2.65
CA MET A 190 -18.77 -17.35 -2.82
C MET A 190 -17.26 -17.55 -2.70
N LEU A 191 -16.81 -18.34 -1.71
CA LEU A 191 -15.38 -18.64 -1.54
C LEU A 191 -14.80 -19.38 -2.76
N GLU A 192 -15.51 -20.36 -3.30
CA GLU A 192 -15.12 -21.07 -4.51
C GLU A 192 -15.03 -20.12 -5.72
N ALA A 193 -16.03 -19.26 -5.90
CA ALA A 193 -16.04 -18.27 -6.98
C ALA A 193 -14.87 -17.28 -6.87
N LEU A 194 -14.55 -16.81 -5.66
CA LEU A 194 -13.52 -15.82 -5.41
C LEU A 194 -12.10 -16.36 -5.39
N MET A 195 -11.89 -17.67 -5.25
CA MET A 195 -10.55 -18.25 -5.03
C MET A 195 -9.48 -17.73 -6.00
N PRO A 196 -9.72 -17.64 -7.33
CA PRO A 196 -8.71 -17.10 -8.25
C PRO A 196 -8.34 -15.63 -7.99
N LEU A 197 -9.28 -14.83 -7.50
CA LEU A 197 -9.06 -13.42 -7.14
C LEU A 197 -8.32 -13.32 -5.81
N LEU A 198 -8.66 -14.17 -4.84
CA LEU A 198 -8.03 -14.22 -3.52
C LEU A 198 -6.55 -14.62 -3.63
N GLU A 199 -6.20 -15.64 -4.41
CA GLU A 199 -4.81 -16.04 -4.64
C GLU A 199 -3.97 -14.91 -5.25
N LYS A 200 -4.55 -14.14 -6.18
CA LYS A 200 -3.84 -13.02 -6.79
C LYS A 200 -3.70 -11.84 -5.83
N ALA A 201 -4.72 -11.58 -5.02
CA ALA A 201 -4.66 -10.58 -3.98
C ALA A 201 -3.60 -10.94 -2.93
N ASP A 202 -3.45 -12.22 -2.59
CA ASP A 202 -2.40 -12.74 -1.70
C ASP A 202 -1.01 -12.43 -2.29
N GLU A 203 -0.80 -12.61 -3.60
CA GLU A 203 0.46 -12.25 -4.27
C GLU A 203 0.76 -10.75 -4.22
N ILE A 204 -0.23 -9.90 -4.53
CA ILE A 204 -0.09 -8.45 -4.52
C ILE A 204 0.22 -7.94 -3.11
N LEU A 205 -0.51 -8.44 -2.12
CA LEU A 205 -0.28 -8.11 -0.71
C LEU A 205 1.17 -8.35 -0.33
N ILE A 206 1.70 -9.55 -0.61
CA ILE A 206 3.08 -9.89 -0.25
C ILE A 206 4.07 -8.98 -0.98
N ALA A 207 3.87 -8.75 -2.27
CA ALA A 207 4.76 -7.91 -3.07
C ALA A 207 4.80 -6.48 -2.54
N GLU A 208 3.64 -5.86 -2.33
CA GLU A 208 3.54 -4.49 -1.85
C GLU A 208 3.99 -4.34 -0.40
N HIS A 209 3.67 -5.31 0.45
CA HIS A 209 4.13 -5.31 1.84
C HIS A 209 5.66 -5.42 1.92
N CYS A 210 6.29 -6.33 1.17
CA CYS A 210 7.77 -6.43 1.12
C CYS A 210 8.41 -5.18 0.50
N ARG A 211 7.81 -4.60 -0.55
CA ARG A 211 8.28 -3.35 -1.16
C ARG A 211 8.29 -2.21 -0.14
N ARG A 212 7.24 -2.14 0.69
CA ARG A 212 7.06 -1.10 1.71
C ARG A 212 7.90 -1.32 2.96
N HIS A 213 8.00 -2.56 3.41
CA HIS A 213 8.71 -3.01 4.59
C HIS A 213 9.96 -3.79 4.17
N ARG A 214 10.97 -3.06 3.69
CA ARG A 214 12.20 -3.61 3.12
C ARG A 214 13.02 -4.47 4.09
N GLU A 215 12.66 -4.49 5.36
CA GLU A 215 13.15 -5.41 6.39
C GLU A 215 12.66 -6.85 6.23
N TYR A 216 11.57 -7.07 5.49
CA TYR A 216 10.96 -8.37 5.31
C TYR A 216 11.15 -8.91 3.90
N HIS A 217 11.56 -10.18 3.82
CA HIS A 217 11.51 -10.96 2.59
C HIS A 217 10.24 -11.81 2.52
N ARG A 218 9.78 -12.12 1.31
CA ARG A 218 8.57 -12.91 1.05
C ARG A 218 8.57 -14.25 1.79
N ASP A 219 9.71 -14.91 1.87
CA ASP A 219 9.90 -16.20 2.53
C ASP A 219 9.89 -16.10 4.07
N GLN A 220 9.98 -14.89 4.63
CA GLN A 220 9.96 -14.62 6.07
C GLN A 220 8.59 -14.23 6.60
N LEU A 221 7.62 -13.97 5.73
CA LEU A 221 6.29 -13.53 6.13
C LEU A 221 5.30 -14.70 6.19
N ASN A 222 4.49 -14.70 7.24
CA ASN A 222 3.26 -15.45 7.31
C ASN A 222 2.10 -14.46 7.24
N PHE A 223 1.11 -14.72 6.41
CA PHE A 223 -0.10 -13.91 6.35
C PHE A 223 -1.32 -14.81 6.46
N LYS A 224 -2.39 -14.23 6.98
CA LYS A 224 -3.69 -14.87 7.10
C LYS A 224 -4.77 -13.89 6.67
N ARG A 225 -5.63 -14.31 5.75
CA ARG A 225 -6.90 -13.63 5.46
C ARG A 225 -7.75 -13.67 6.72
N MET A 226 -8.11 -12.50 7.22
CA MET A 226 -8.97 -12.33 8.38
C MET A 226 -10.43 -12.38 7.96
N HIS A 227 -10.73 -11.65 6.89
CA HIS A 227 -12.05 -11.54 6.29
C HIS A 227 -11.87 -11.37 4.79
N SER A 228 -12.72 -12.03 4.00
CA SER A 228 -12.91 -11.68 2.59
C SER A 228 -14.40 -11.60 2.29
N PHE A 229 -14.82 -10.50 1.67
CA PHE A 229 -16.22 -10.26 1.36
C PHE A 229 -16.36 -9.43 0.10
N VAL A 230 -17.47 -9.65 -0.60
CA VAL A 230 -17.90 -8.83 -1.72
C VAL A 230 -18.91 -7.82 -1.21
N THR A 231 -18.76 -6.56 -1.59
CA THR A 231 -19.70 -5.48 -1.29
C THR A 231 -20.33 -4.94 -2.57
N ARG A 232 -21.64 -4.67 -2.53
CA ARG A 232 -22.42 -4.09 -3.63
C ARG A 232 -23.02 -2.75 -3.23
N TYR A 233 -22.38 -1.66 -3.62
CA TYR A 233 -22.90 -0.32 -3.40
C TYR A 233 -24.08 -0.02 -4.33
N LEU A 234 -25.08 0.68 -3.77
CA LEU A 234 -26.31 1.10 -4.45
C LEU A 234 -26.50 2.62 -4.28
N PRO A 235 -27.16 3.33 -5.21
CA PRO A 235 -27.29 4.78 -5.18
C PRO A 235 -28.40 5.23 -4.20
N ASN A 236 -28.33 4.74 -2.97
CA ASN A 236 -29.18 5.15 -1.86
C ASN A 236 -28.28 5.57 -0.68
N PRO A 237 -28.71 6.51 0.17
CA PRO A 237 -27.85 7.10 1.20
C PRO A 237 -27.26 6.13 2.24
N ALA A 238 -27.84 4.93 2.42
CA ALA A 238 -27.35 3.95 3.37
C ALA A 238 -26.24 3.05 2.79
N ASP A 239 -26.21 2.93 1.46
CA ASP A 239 -25.44 1.90 0.74
C ASP A 239 -24.56 2.48 -0.39
N CYS A 240 -24.47 3.81 -0.54
CA CYS A 240 -23.81 4.44 -1.68
C CYS A 240 -22.29 4.45 -1.59
N GLY A 241 -21.74 4.35 -0.39
CA GLY A 241 -20.30 4.46 -0.14
C GLY A 241 -20.03 4.15 1.33
N LEU A 242 -18.75 3.99 1.67
CA LEU A 242 -18.31 3.73 3.03
C LEU A 242 -17.56 4.97 3.55
N PRO A 243 -18.10 5.68 4.57
CA PRO A 243 -17.50 6.90 5.11
C PRO A 243 -16.04 6.74 5.51
N LEU A 244 -15.32 7.86 5.55
CA LEU A 244 -13.94 7.98 6.02
C LEU A 244 -13.65 7.17 7.31
N HIS A 245 -12.74 6.20 7.20
CA HIS A 245 -12.36 5.29 8.28
C HIS A 245 -10.92 4.75 8.11
N ILE A 246 -10.49 3.92 9.06
CA ILE A 246 -9.32 3.05 8.97
C ILE A 246 -9.80 1.60 9.12
N ASP A 247 -9.17 0.67 8.39
CA ASP A 247 -9.39 -0.76 8.62
C ASP A 247 -8.87 -1.12 10.02
N GLY A 248 -9.67 -1.86 10.79
CA GLY A 248 -9.53 -1.96 12.24
C GLY A 248 -8.12 -2.27 12.76
N VAL A 249 -7.84 -1.95 14.02
CA VAL A 249 -6.49 -1.94 14.62
C VAL A 249 -5.66 -3.22 14.46
N SER A 250 -6.33 -4.37 14.24
CA SER A 250 -5.73 -5.68 14.05
C SER A 250 -5.42 -6.05 12.59
N VAL A 251 -5.82 -5.21 11.64
CA VAL A 251 -5.57 -5.35 10.20
C VAL A 251 -4.18 -4.78 9.91
N GLU A 252 -3.30 -5.60 9.35
CA GLU A 252 -1.93 -5.21 8.98
C GLU A 252 -1.81 -4.82 7.50
N GLY A 253 -2.82 -5.14 6.70
CA GLY A 253 -2.97 -4.68 5.34
C GLY A 253 -4.33 -5.09 4.79
N SER A 254 -4.79 -4.37 3.78
CA SER A 254 -6.03 -4.69 3.08
C SER A 254 -5.87 -4.59 1.57
N ILE A 255 -6.73 -5.33 0.88
CA ILE A 255 -6.86 -5.30 -0.57
C ILE A 255 -8.28 -4.91 -0.93
N ILE A 256 -8.43 -3.95 -1.85
CA ILE A 256 -9.71 -3.58 -2.47
C ILE A 256 -9.58 -3.85 -3.96
N MET A 257 -10.44 -4.67 -4.53
CA MET A 257 -10.46 -4.96 -5.97
C MET A 257 -11.78 -4.52 -6.59
N GLY A 258 -11.71 -3.71 -7.66
CA GLY A 258 -12.87 -3.36 -8.46
C GLY A 258 -13.37 -4.59 -9.22
N LEU A 259 -14.63 -4.97 -9.04
CA LEU A 259 -15.25 -6.06 -9.79
C LEU A 259 -16.03 -5.50 -10.99
N PRO A 260 -16.30 -6.31 -12.03
CA PRO A 260 -17.25 -5.96 -13.05
C PRO A 260 -18.60 -5.56 -12.45
N THR A 261 -19.36 -4.77 -13.19
CA THR A 261 -20.72 -4.39 -12.81
C THR A 261 -21.67 -4.69 -13.96
N PRO A 262 -22.87 -5.22 -13.67
CA PRO A 262 -23.89 -5.41 -14.71
C PRO A 262 -24.48 -4.06 -15.17
N GLU A 263 -24.49 -3.05 -14.29
CA GLU A 263 -25.09 -1.75 -14.52
C GLU A 263 -24.04 -0.65 -14.34
N PRO A 264 -23.73 0.14 -15.39
CA PRO A 264 -22.81 1.26 -15.28
C PRO A 264 -23.20 2.21 -14.14
N PHE A 265 -22.21 2.64 -13.34
CA PHE A 265 -22.42 3.53 -12.20
C PHE A 265 -21.77 4.91 -12.41
N ASN A 266 -22.24 5.90 -11.66
CA ASN A 266 -21.66 7.24 -11.58
C ASN A 266 -21.12 7.49 -10.18
N GLY A 267 -19.96 8.14 -10.06
CA GLY A 267 -19.27 8.34 -8.77
C GLY A 267 -18.43 7.13 -8.38
N GLY A 268 -18.29 6.87 -7.09
CA GLY A 268 -17.49 5.74 -6.60
C GLY A 268 -15.98 6.00 -6.58
N GLY A 269 -15.21 4.93 -6.53
CA GLY A 269 -13.76 4.97 -6.32
C GLY A 269 -13.38 4.92 -4.83
N VAL A 270 -12.11 5.20 -4.55
CA VAL A 270 -11.54 5.22 -3.21
C VAL A 270 -10.67 6.47 -3.07
N SER A 271 -10.91 7.26 -2.01
CA SER A 271 -10.04 8.36 -1.62
C SER A 271 -9.17 7.94 -0.43
N VAL A 272 -7.90 8.35 -0.43
CA VAL A 272 -6.89 7.99 0.58
C VAL A 272 -6.20 9.24 1.12
N TRP A 273 -5.94 9.25 2.43
CA TRP A 273 -5.20 10.31 3.14
C TRP A 273 -4.02 9.71 3.91
N ASP A 274 -2.92 9.45 3.19
CA ASP A 274 -1.82 8.63 3.70
C ASP A 274 -1.05 9.27 4.86
N ASP A 275 -0.90 10.59 4.91
CA ASP A 275 -0.16 11.23 6.00
C ASP A 275 -1.00 11.56 7.25
N ALA A 276 -2.31 11.27 7.22
CA ALA A 276 -3.20 11.52 8.35
C ALA A 276 -2.94 10.50 9.48
N LYS A 277 -2.66 10.99 10.69
CA LYS A 277 -2.45 10.11 11.87
C LYS A 277 -3.73 9.94 12.66
N ILE A 278 -4.54 10.99 12.73
CA ILE A 278 -5.85 11.00 13.37
C ILE A 278 -6.87 11.63 12.42
N LYS A 279 -8.16 11.36 12.66
CA LYS A 279 -9.25 11.82 11.80
C LYS A 279 -9.26 13.34 11.58
N THR A 280 -8.88 14.12 12.59
CA THR A 280 -8.84 15.58 12.52
C THR A 280 -7.73 16.13 11.62
N ASP A 281 -6.75 15.30 11.26
CA ASP A 281 -5.67 15.70 10.34
C ASP A 281 -6.11 15.65 8.88
N VAL A 282 -7.12 14.84 8.55
CA VAL A 282 -7.57 14.55 7.17
C VAL A 282 -7.80 15.81 6.33
N PRO A 283 -8.47 16.87 6.82
CA PRO A 283 -8.64 18.10 6.04
C PRO A 283 -7.35 18.84 5.69
N ASN A 284 -6.23 18.52 6.35
CA ASN A 284 -4.92 19.15 6.18
C ASN A 284 -3.93 18.23 5.43
N VAL A 285 -4.38 17.06 4.99
CA VAL A 285 -3.57 16.06 4.27
C VAL A 285 -4.07 15.98 2.84
N GLU A 286 -3.15 15.78 1.91
CA GLU A 286 -3.48 15.60 0.50
C GLU A 286 -4.39 14.38 0.31
N GLU A 287 -5.49 14.59 -0.39
CA GLU A 287 -6.38 13.52 -0.83
C GLU A 287 -5.85 12.92 -2.13
N VAL A 288 -5.67 11.60 -2.14
CA VAL A 288 -5.37 10.86 -3.37
C VAL A 288 -6.60 10.05 -3.77
N PHE A 289 -7.17 10.39 -4.93
CA PHE A 289 -8.36 9.73 -5.48
C PHE A 289 -8.00 8.64 -6.49
N TYR A 290 -8.67 7.49 -6.35
CA TYR A 290 -8.54 6.34 -7.24
C TYR A 290 -9.91 5.91 -7.79
N PRO A 291 -10.13 5.88 -9.12
CA PRO A 291 -11.41 5.52 -9.71
C PRO A 291 -11.82 4.06 -9.47
N MET A 292 -10.85 3.15 -9.32
CA MET A 292 -11.04 1.71 -9.10
C MET A 292 -11.95 1.05 -10.15
N ASN A 293 -11.44 0.93 -11.37
CA ASN A 293 -12.12 0.25 -12.48
C ASN A 293 -12.18 -1.28 -12.25
N PRO A 294 -13.01 -2.02 -13.03
CA PRO A 294 -12.99 -3.48 -12.99
C PRO A 294 -11.58 -4.04 -13.26
N GLY A 295 -11.09 -4.87 -12.34
CA GLY A 295 -9.75 -5.47 -12.37
C GLY A 295 -8.66 -4.65 -11.67
N ASP A 296 -8.91 -3.39 -11.34
CA ASP A 296 -7.98 -2.59 -10.55
C ASP A 296 -7.93 -3.12 -9.12
N THR A 297 -6.73 -3.28 -8.59
CA THR A 297 -6.48 -3.81 -7.25
C THR A 297 -5.65 -2.83 -6.45
N MET A 298 -6.21 -2.35 -5.34
CA MET A 298 -5.57 -1.45 -4.41
C MET A 298 -5.05 -2.21 -3.20
N TYR A 299 -3.78 -2.00 -2.87
CA TYR A 299 -3.19 -2.30 -1.58
C TYR A 299 -3.30 -1.09 -0.66
N LEU A 300 -3.70 -1.33 0.59
CA LEU A 300 -3.60 -0.38 1.69
C LEU A 300 -2.81 -1.03 2.83
N ASP A 301 -1.82 -0.32 3.34
CA ASP A 301 -1.09 -0.71 4.54
C ASP A 301 -1.93 -0.48 5.80
N LYS A 302 -1.39 -0.88 6.95
CA LYS A 302 -1.97 -0.63 8.25
C LYS A 302 -2.25 0.86 8.52
N MET A 303 -3.42 1.14 9.10
CA MET A 303 -3.83 2.46 9.60
C MET A 303 -3.76 3.56 8.52
N VAL A 304 -4.28 3.26 7.34
CA VAL A 304 -4.43 4.22 6.25
C VAL A 304 -5.87 4.73 6.24
N TRP A 305 -6.04 6.05 6.40
CA TRP A 305 -7.35 6.69 6.31
C TRP A 305 -7.83 6.65 4.87
N HIS A 306 -9.03 6.13 4.67
CA HIS A 306 -9.61 6.04 3.35
C HIS A 306 -11.14 6.05 3.39
N GLN A 307 -11.74 6.24 2.22
CA GLN A 307 -13.19 6.31 2.02
C GLN A 307 -13.55 5.59 0.72
N ALA A 308 -14.57 4.73 0.74
CA ALA A 308 -15.20 4.30 -0.51
C ALA A 308 -16.22 5.38 -0.89
N ASN A 309 -15.96 6.10 -1.97
CA ASN A 309 -16.76 7.27 -2.33
C ASN A 309 -18.17 6.88 -2.78
N ASP A 310 -19.11 7.80 -2.60
CA ASP A 310 -20.51 7.56 -2.92
C ASP A 310 -20.72 7.34 -4.42
N ILE A 311 -21.55 6.35 -4.76
CA ILE A 311 -22.16 6.25 -6.08
C ILE A 311 -23.51 6.96 -6.12
N THR A 312 -23.85 7.55 -7.26
CA THR A 312 -25.09 8.31 -7.47
C THR A 312 -26.04 7.68 -8.49
N ALA A 313 -25.59 6.64 -9.21
CA ALA A 313 -26.39 5.83 -10.12
C ALA A 313 -25.75 4.45 -10.30
N GLY A 314 -26.51 3.46 -10.82
CA GLY A 314 -26.01 2.13 -11.18
C GLY A 314 -25.66 1.25 -9.99
N GLN A 315 -24.69 0.34 -10.17
CA GLN A 315 -24.20 -0.54 -9.10
C GLN A 315 -22.67 -0.61 -9.14
N ARG A 316 -22.03 -0.57 -7.98
CA ARG A 316 -20.57 -0.78 -7.87
C ARG A 316 -20.29 -2.00 -7.01
N TRP A 317 -19.47 -2.90 -7.55
CA TRP A 317 -19.07 -4.13 -6.87
C TRP A 317 -17.59 -4.07 -6.54
N ALA A 318 -17.23 -4.48 -5.33
CA ALA A 318 -15.85 -4.58 -4.91
C ALA A 318 -15.63 -5.82 -4.05
N LEU A 319 -14.47 -6.45 -4.20
CA LEU A 319 -13.94 -7.44 -3.27
C LEU A 319 -13.04 -6.72 -2.26
N VAL A 320 -13.26 -6.96 -0.98
CA VAL A 320 -12.45 -6.43 0.12
C VAL A 320 -11.88 -7.59 0.92
N ILE A 321 -10.58 -7.51 1.22
CA ILE A 321 -9.87 -8.54 1.97
C ILE A 321 -9.02 -7.88 3.06
N PHE A 322 -9.15 -8.36 4.28
CA PHE A 322 -8.35 -7.92 5.41
C PHE A 322 -7.31 -8.97 5.77
N TYR A 323 -6.08 -8.53 6.02
CA TYR A 323 -4.96 -9.41 6.30
C TYR A 323 -4.35 -9.15 7.67
N LYS A 324 -3.90 -10.25 8.27
CA LYS A 324 -2.95 -10.22 9.38
C LYS A 324 -1.62 -10.73 8.86
N ILE A 325 -0.59 -9.91 8.98
CA ILE A 325 0.77 -10.22 8.50
C ILE A 325 1.69 -10.30 9.72
N ARG A 326 2.51 -11.34 9.79
CA ARG A 326 3.49 -11.54 10.87
C ARG A 326 4.77 -12.15 10.32
N PRO A 327 5.93 -11.84 10.89
CA PRO A 327 7.14 -12.64 10.66
C PRO A 327 6.87 -14.10 11.04
N LYS A 328 7.33 -15.05 10.22
CA LYS A 328 7.20 -16.49 10.47
C LYS A 328 7.82 -16.90 11.80
N GLU A 329 8.92 -16.26 12.19
CA GLU A 329 9.58 -16.50 13.47
C GLU A 329 8.63 -16.22 14.65
N GLU A 330 7.90 -15.12 14.61
CA GLU A 330 6.93 -14.79 15.67
C GLU A 330 5.79 -15.80 15.75
N VAL A 331 5.35 -16.32 14.59
CA VAL A 331 4.31 -17.35 14.53
C VAL A 331 4.79 -18.64 15.15
N LEU A 332 6.00 -19.09 14.79
CA LEU A 332 6.61 -20.29 15.35
C LEU A 332 6.83 -20.16 16.86
N GLN A 333 7.33 -19.02 17.33
CA GLN A 333 7.50 -18.75 18.76
C GLN A 333 6.16 -18.78 19.51
N ALA A 334 5.10 -18.21 18.93
CA ALA A 334 3.76 -18.23 19.52
C ALA A 334 3.16 -19.65 19.58
N GLU A 335 3.40 -20.48 18.56
CA GLU A 335 2.97 -21.89 18.55
C GLU A 335 3.72 -22.73 19.58
N GLN A 336 5.04 -22.54 19.69
CA GLN A 336 5.86 -23.21 20.71
C GLN A 336 5.43 -22.80 22.13
N ALA A 337 5.16 -21.51 22.35
CA ALA A 337 4.66 -21.02 23.63
C ALA A 337 3.29 -21.62 24.00
N ARG A 338 2.37 -21.75 23.03
CA ARG A 338 1.06 -22.38 23.25
C ARG A 338 1.19 -23.87 23.59
N ALA A 339 2.01 -24.61 22.83
CA ALA A 339 2.26 -26.02 23.11
C ALA A 339 2.85 -26.24 24.52
N ALA A 340 3.80 -25.41 24.94
CA ALA A 340 4.37 -25.48 26.29
C ALA A 340 3.34 -25.18 27.40
N GLN A 341 2.37 -24.30 27.15
CA GLN A 341 1.28 -24.02 28.10
C GLN A 341 0.28 -25.18 28.19
N GLU A 342 -0.04 -25.82 27.07
CA GLU A 342 -0.94 -26.98 27.03
C GLU A 342 -0.33 -28.18 27.79
N GLU A 343 0.98 -28.42 27.65
CA GLU A 343 1.70 -29.45 28.42
C GLU A 343 1.69 -29.16 29.93
N GLN A 344 1.81 -27.90 30.33
CA GLN A 344 1.75 -27.51 31.75
C GLN A 344 0.34 -27.59 32.33
N GLY A 345 -0.69 -27.30 31.53
CA GLY A 345 -2.09 -27.38 31.94
C GLY A 345 -2.56 -28.81 32.20
N GLN A 346 -2.10 -29.78 31.38
CA GLN A 346 -2.48 -31.19 31.54
C GLN A 346 -1.89 -31.85 32.79
N HIS A 347 -0.74 -31.40 33.30
CA HIS A 347 -0.18 -31.90 34.56
C HIS A 347 -0.81 -31.28 35.82
N GLY A 348 -1.60 -30.20 35.69
CA GLY A 348 -2.28 -29.56 36.81
C GLY A 348 -3.61 -30.21 37.20
N GLU A 349 -4.25 -30.96 36.30
CA GLU A 349 -5.60 -31.50 36.53
C GLU A 349 -5.62 -32.89 37.20
N GLU A 350 -4.55 -33.69 37.05
CA GLU A 350 -4.46 -35.06 37.59
C GLU A 350 -4.15 -35.15 39.11
N THR A 351 -3.93 -34.04 39.82
CA THR A 351 -3.62 -34.08 41.28
C THR A 351 -4.70 -33.48 42.18
N SER A 352 -5.86 -33.08 41.65
CA SER A 352 -6.94 -32.50 42.48
C SER A 352 -8.05 -33.49 42.92
N GLU A 353 -7.99 -34.76 42.51
CA GLU A 353 -9.00 -35.77 42.82
C GLU A 353 -8.77 -36.43 44.20
N ALA A 354 -8.64 -35.65 45.27
CA ALA A 354 -8.62 -36.17 46.65
C ALA A 354 -8.89 -35.10 47.72
N GLN A 355 -9.94 -34.29 47.60
CA GLN A 355 -10.48 -33.56 48.76
C GLN A 355 -11.96 -33.25 48.55
N SER A 356 -12.83 -34.11 49.09
CA SER A 356 -14.27 -33.84 49.25
C SER A 356 -14.46 -32.51 50.00
N PRO A 357 -15.25 -31.56 49.46
CA PRO A 357 -15.63 -30.38 50.22
C PRO A 357 -16.67 -30.76 51.27
N ALA A 358 -16.34 -30.50 52.53
CA ALA A 358 -17.30 -30.46 53.61
C ALA A 358 -18.37 -29.39 53.34
N GLU A 359 -19.61 -29.72 53.70
CA GLU A 359 -20.79 -28.86 53.69
C GLU A 359 -20.48 -27.44 54.16
N GLN A 360 -20.75 -26.44 53.31
CA GLN A 360 -20.91 -25.06 53.76
C GLN A 360 -22.41 -24.78 54.03
N PRO A 361 -22.73 -24.10 55.14
CA PRO A 361 -24.11 -23.82 55.53
C PRO A 361 -24.74 -22.73 54.64
N GLU A 362 -26.03 -22.94 54.36
CA GLU A 362 -26.93 -22.03 53.65
C GLU A 362 -26.83 -20.59 54.17
N GLN A 363 -26.60 -19.64 53.25
CA GLN A 363 -26.83 -18.23 53.53
C GLN A 363 -28.26 -17.84 53.14
N PRO A 364 -28.95 -17.03 53.96
CA PRO A 364 -30.35 -16.66 53.74
C PRO A 364 -30.51 -15.64 52.61
N GLU A 365 -31.57 -15.85 51.83
CA GLU A 365 -32.09 -14.97 50.79
C GLU A 365 -32.30 -13.53 51.31
N GLN A 366 -31.82 -12.54 50.56
CA GLN A 366 -32.20 -11.15 50.74
C GLN A 366 -33.35 -10.79 49.80
N PRO A 367 -34.33 -10.00 50.27
CA PRO A 367 -35.54 -9.68 49.53
C PRO A 367 -35.31 -8.64 48.42
N GLU A 368 -36.05 -8.83 47.34
CA GLU A 368 -36.18 -7.91 46.21
C GLU A 368 -36.75 -6.56 46.66
N THR A 369 -36.03 -5.47 46.37
CA THR A 369 -36.59 -4.12 46.41
C THR A 369 -37.06 -3.73 45.02
N GLU A 370 -38.38 -3.78 44.83
CA GLU A 370 -39.10 -3.02 43.81
C GLU A 370 -38.97 -1.52 44.13
N ASP A 371 -38.44 -0.72 43.19
CA ASP A 371 -38.67 0.72 43.19
C ASP A 371 -39.36 1.12 41.89
N ALA A 372 -40.55 1.68 42.10
CA ALA A 372 -41.42 2.32 41.14
C ALA A 372 -41.07 3.81 40.99
N GLU A 373 -41.73 4.45 40.00
CA GLU A 373 -41.83 5.89 39.75
C GLU A 373 -40.59 6.54 39.09
N GLY A 374 -40.68 7.45 38.12
CA GLY A 374 -41.80 8.16 37.50
C GLY A 374 -41.25 9.38 36.75
N SER A 375 -41.92 9.75 35.65
CA SER A 375 -42.04 11.10 35.07
C SER A 375 -40.80 11.94 34.72
N ALA A 376 -40.62 12.20 33.42
CA ALA A 376 -40.83 13.51 32.77
C ALA A 376 -40.83 13.38 31.24
#